data_AF-A0A2D5YJT2-F1
#
_entry.id   AF-A0A2D5YJT2-F1
#
_cell.length_a   1.000
_cell.length_b   1.000
_cell.length_c   1.000
_cell.angle_alpha   90.00
_cell.angle_beta   90.00
_cell.angle_gamma   90.00
#
_symmetry.space_group_name_H-M   'P 1'
#
loop_
_entity.id
_entity.type
_entity.pdbx_description
1 polymer ?
#
loop_
_entity_poly.entity_id
_entity_poly.type
_entity_poly.pdbx_seq_one_letter_code
_entity_poly.pdbx_strand_id
1 'polypeptide(L)'
;MLLEFSEAGVVLLSHEWIWLDIIRMLISTFLTAIYLQSSIDKVIDRQGNLDFMAEHFAGTPLSGSFHYGLAVVTVTELFAGVLSAAGVVSLLLGWGTVPGMVGALFAGISSCILMTGQRLAKDYVGAAALVPYFLIAIIGLYIY
;
A
#
# COMPACT_ATOMS: atom_id res chain seq x y z
N MET A 1 6.96 -35.16 -1.06
CA MET A 1 5.52 -34.95 -1.28
C MET A 1 5.33 -33.58 -1.92
N LEU A 2 4.43 -33.40 -2.89
CA LEU A 2 4.33 -32.15 -3.67
C LEU A 2 3.52 -31.05 -2.97
N LEU A 3 2.44 -31.43 -2.26
CA LEU A 3 1.56 -30.51 -1.53
C LEU A 3 0.88 -31.26 -0.37
N GLU A 4 0.97 -30.73 0.85
CA GLU A 4 0.27 -31.23 2.04
C GLU A 4 -0.26 -30.08 2.89
N PHE A 5 -1.42 -30.26 3.53
CA PHE A 5 -2.03 -29.25 4.41
C PHE A 5 -2.09 -29.74 5.85
N SER A 6 -1.90 -28.82 6.79
CA SER A 6 -2.05 -29.03 8.22
C SER A 6 -2.76 -27.84 8.88
N GLU A 7 -3.13 -28.00 10.15
CA GLU A 7 -3.68 -26.89 10.94
C GLU A 7 -2.68 -25.73 11.09
N ALA A 8 -1.38 -26.02 11.06
CA ALA A 8 -0.32 -25.01 11.21
C ALA A 8 0.10 -24.36 9.88
N GLY A 9 -0.09 -25.04 8.75
CA GLY A 9 0.41 -24.54 7.47
C GLY A 9 0.25 -25.49 6.29
N VAL A 10 1.12 -25.29 5.29
CA VAL A 10 1.18 -26.08 4.06
C VAL A 10 2.63 -26.46 3.75
N VAL A 11 2.86 -27.70 3.35
CA VAL A 11 4.14 -28.13 2.80
C VAL A 11 4.03 -28.04 1.29
N LEU A 12 4.85 -27.19 0.67
CA LEU A 12 4.92 -27.01 -0.77
C LEU A 12 6.37 -27.16 -1.21
N LEU A 13 6.65 -28.06 -2.16
CA LEU A 13 8.01 -28.30 -2.68
C LEU A 13 9.04 -28.54 -1.57
N SER A 14 8.71 -29.37 -0.58
CA SER A 14 9.54 -29.68 0.61
C SER A 14 9.85 -28.51 1.56
N HIS A 15 9.23 -27.34 1.36
CA HIS A 15 9.28 -26.22 2.29
C HIS A 15 7.97 -26.12 3.08
N GLU A 16 8.07 -25.95 4.40
CA GLU A 16 6.92 -25.74 5.26
C GLU A 16 6.61 -24.24 5.37
N TRP A 17 5.38 -23.87 5.04
CA TRP A 17 4.90 -22.49 5.14
C TRP A 17 3.77 -22.42 6.16
N ILE A 18 3.93 -21.61 7.20
CA ILE A 18 2.84 -21.35 8.15
C ILE A 18 1.79 -20.45 7.51
N TRP A 19 0.51 -20.66 7.87
CA TRP A 19 -0.60 -19.87 7.32
C TRP A 19 -0.42 -18.37 7.51
N LEU A 20 0.15 -17.97 8.64
CA LEU A 20 0.40 -16.56 8.96
C LEU A 20 1.33 -15.89 7.94
N ASP A 21 2.40 -16.57 7.52
CA ASP A 21 3.34 -16.01 6.54
C ASP A 21 2.73 -15.91 5.15
N ILE A 22 1.87 -16.87 4.79
CA ILE A 22 1.08 -16.79 3.56
C ILE A 22 0.16 -15.56 3.58
N ILE A 23 -0.57 -15.34 4.67
CA ILE A 23 -1.46 -14.18 4.82
C ILE A 23 -0.66 -12.88 4.74
N ARG A 24 0.49 -12.79 5.44
CA ARG A 24 1.40 -11.65 5.39
C ARG A 24 1.89 -11.37 3.96
N MET A 25 2.30 -12.41 3.22
CA MET A 25 2.72 -12.27 1.83
C MET A 25 1.57 -11.81 0.91
N LEU A 26 0.35 -12.32 1.10
CA LEU A 26 -0.82 -11.91 0.33
C LEU A 26 -1.17 -10.43 0.58
N ILE A 27 -1.16 -9.99 1.84
CA ILE A 27 -1.36 -8.59 2.20
C ILE A 27 -0.27 -7.72 1.57
N SER A 28 1.01 -8.07 1.73
CA SER A 28 2.11 -7.30 1.14
C SER A 28 2.05 -7.26 -0.39
N THR A 29 1.64 -8.35 -1.04
CA THR A 29 1.46 -8.37 -2.49
C THR A 29 0.33 -7.41 -2.91
N PHE A 30 -0.79 -7.42 -2.19
CA PHE A 30 -1.90 -6.51 -2.45
C PHE A 30 -1.50 -5.03 -2.25
N LEU A 31 -0.83 -4.71 -1.14
CA LEU A 31 -0.33 -3.37 -0.86
C LEU A 31 0.70 -2.92 -1.91
N THR A 32 1.58 -3.82 -2.34
CA THR A 32 2.51 -3.57 -3.44
C THR A 32 1.75 -3.20 -4.71
N ALA A 33 0.77 -4.00 -5.11
CA ALA A 33 0.02 -3.77 -6.34
C ALA A 33 -0.66 -2.40 -6.37
N ILE A 34 -1.24 -1.96 -5.25
CA ILE A 34 -1.90 -0.64 -5.17
C ILE A 34 -0.88 0.49 -5.11
N TYR A 35 0.00 0.48 -4.11
CA TYR A 35 0.82 1.65 -3.80
C TYR A 35 2.03 1.79 -4.72
N LEU A 36 2.61 0.67 -5.16
CA LEU A 36 3.73 0.73 -6.11
C LEU A 36 3.24 1.15 -7.50
N GLN A 37 2.11 0.61 -7.97
CA GLN A 37 1.54 1.03 -9.25
C GLN A 37 1.12 2.51 -9.19
N SER A 38 0.42 2.92 -8.14
CA SER A 38 -0.02 4.30 -7.91
C SER A 38 1.14 5.31 -7.88
N SER A 39 2.27 4.96 -7.27
CA SER A 39 3.46 5.82 -7.25
C SER A 39 4.21 5.83 -8.58
N ILE A 40 4.33 4.69 -9.27
CA ILE A 40 4.93 4.62 -10.62
C ILE A 40 4.15 5.48 -11.60
N ASP A 41 2.81 5.41 -11.57
CA ASP A 41 1.93 6.23 -12.41
C ASP A 41 2.19 7.73 -12.21
N LYS A 42 2.26 8.20 -10.96
CA LYS A 42 2.56 9.61 -10.63
C LYS A 42 3.93 10.10 -11.10
N VAL A 43 4.87 9.18 -11.31
CA VAL A 43 6.20 9.50 -11.84
C VAL A 43 6.21 9.50 -13.36
N ILE A 44 5.57 8.51 -13.99
CA ILE A 44 5.54 8.35 -15.45
C ILE A 44 4.57 9.34 -16.09
N ASP A 45 3.31 9.36 -15.65
CA ASP A 45 2.30 10.34 -16.07
C ASP A 45 2.15 11.46 -15.05
N ARG A 46 3.26 12.16 -14.83
CA ARG A 46 3.29 13.23 -13.83
C ARG A 46 2.42 14.42 -14.22
N GLN A 47 2.36 14.76 -15.51
CA GLN A 47 1.55 15.90 -15.95
C GLN A 47 0.06 15.59 -15.85
N GLY A 48 -0.39 14.40 -16.26
CA GLY A 48 -1.80 14.01 -16.10
C GLY A 48 -2.24 14.02 -14.63
N ASN A 49 -1.40 13.54 -13.72
CA ASN A 49 -1.66 13.61 -12.28
C ASN A 49 -1.71 15.05 -11.75
N LEU A 50 -0.85 15.94 -12.24
CA LEU A 50 -0.87 17.36 -11.87
C LEU A 50 -2.14 18.06 -12.37
N ASP A 51 -2.57 17.77 -13.59
CA ASP A 51 -3.78 18.34 -14.19
C ASP A 51 -5.03 17.87 -13.44
N PHE A 52 -5.11 16.57 -13.12
CA PHE A 52 -6.16 16.01 -12.27
C PHE A 52 -6.21 16.70 -10.90
N MET A 53 -5.06 16.88 -10.23
CA MET A 53 -5.02 17.56 -8.94
C MET A 53 -5.39 19.04 -9.03
N ALA A 54 -5.00 19.73 -10.10
CA ALA A 54 -5.35 21.13 -10.30
C ALA A 54 -6.88 21.30 -10.37
N GLU A 55 -7.57 20.44 -11.13
CA GLU A 55 -9.03 20.43 -11.21
C GLU A 55 -9.67 20.01 -9.88
N HIS A 56 -9.23 18.88 -9.32
CA HIS A 56 -9.81 18.30 -8.11
C HIS A 56 -9.69 19.23 -6.88
N PHE A 57 -8.61 20.00 -6.78
CA PHE A 57 -8.34 20.89 -5.65
C PHE A 57 -8.65 22.37 -5.91
N ALA A 58 -9.15 22.77 -7.08
CA ALA A 58 -9.34 24.18 -7.47
C ALA A 58 -10.13 25.03 -6.46
N GLY A 59 -11.15 24.45 -5.83
CA GLY A 59 -12.01 25.12 -4.83
C GLY A 59 -11.61 24.89 -3.38
N THR A 60 -10.42 24.36 -3.13
CA THR A 60 -9.99 23.90 -1.80
C THR A 60 -8.82 24.73 -1.26
N PRO A 61 -8.49 24.61 0.05
CA PRO A 61 -7.28 25.21 0.60
C PRO A 61 -5.97 24.76 -0.07
N LEU A 62 -5.99 23.70 -0.89
CA LEU A 62 -4.82 23.14 -1.56
C LEU A 62 -4.63 23.65 -3.00
N SER A 63 -5.49 24.53 -3.52
CA SER A 63 -5.48 24.97 -4.93
C SER A 63 -4.16 25.61 -5.40
N GLY A 64 -3.32 26.11 -4.48
CA GLY A 64 -1.99 26.65 -4.77
C GLY A 64 -0.81 25.78 -4.31
N SER A 65 -1.07 24.64 -3.66
CA SER A 65 -0.03 23.80 -3.04
C SER A 65 -0.16 22.31 -3.36
N PHE A 66 -1.10 21.92 -4.23
CA PHE A 66 -1.35 20.52 -4.58
C PHE A 66 -0.12 19.80 -5.15
N HIS A 67 0.81 20.52 -5.81
CA HIS A 67 2.08 19.99 -6.28
C HIS A 67 2.93 19.36 -5.16
N TYR A 68 2.94 19.96 -3.97
CA TYR A 68 3.62 19.40 -2.80
C TYR A 68 2.89 18.16 -2.28
N GLY A 69 1.56 18.20 -2.30
CA GLY A 69 0.72 17.03 -1.97
C GLY A 69 1.03 15.85 -2.87
N LEU A 70 1.14 16.07 -4.19
CA LEU A 70 1.51 15.04 -5.15
C LEU A 70 2.88 14.43 -4.84
N ALA A 71 3.87 15.27 -4.55
CA ALA A 71 5.22 14.79 -4.23
C ALA A 71 5.24 13.96 -2.93
N VAL A 72 4.60 14.46 -1.87
CA VAL A 72 4.53 13.78 -0.57
C VAL A 72 3.81 12.44 -0.69
N VAL A 73 2.66 12.40 -1.36
CA VAL A 73 1.92 11.14 -1.53
C VAL A 73 2.71 10.16 -2.38
N THR A 74 3.32 10.61 -3.49
CA THR A 74 4.12 9.73 -4.37
C THR A 74 5.27 9.07 -3.60
N VAL A 75 6.02 9.83 -2.79
CA VAL A 75 7.12 9.30 -1.99
C VAL A 75 6.61 8.31 -0.94
N THR A 76 5.53 8.64 -0.26
CA THR A 76 4.93 7.77 0.77
C THR A 76 4.40 6.47 0.17
N GLU A 77 3.72 6.54 -0.97
CA GLU A 77 3.24 5.39 -1.74
C GLU A 77 4.39 4.53 -2.28
N LEU A 78 5.48 5.16 -2.73
CA LEU A 78 6.66 4.43 -3.19
C LEU A 78 7.29 3.64 -2.04
N PHE A 79 7.45 4.24 -0.86
CA PHE A 79 7.92 3.51 0.33
C PHE A 79 6.99 2.38 0.72
N ALA A 80 5.67 2.63 0.72
CA ALA A 80 4.67 1.60 0.99
C ALA A 80 4.82 0.41 0.03
N GLY A 81 4.83 0.68 -1.28
CA GLY A 81 4.90 -0.34 -2.32
C GLY A 81 6.22 -1.12 -2.32
N VAL A 82 7.36 -0.42 -2.27
CA VAL A 82 8.69 -1.07 -2.31
C VAL A 82 8.95 -1.90 -1.06
N LEU A 83 8.60 -1.39 0.13
CA LEU A 83 8.82 -2.12 1.38
C LEU A 83 7.87 -3.30 1.52
N SER A 84 6.62 -3.19 1.06
CA SER A 84 5.72 -4.34 0.97
C SER A 84 6.26 -5.41 0.00
N ALA A 85 6.78 -5.02 -1.16
CA ALA A 85 7.41 -5.96 -2.10
C ALA A 85 8.63 -6.64 -1.46
N ALA A 86 9.49 -5.86 -0.80
CA ALA A 86 10.62 -6.37 -0.03
C ALA A 86 10.17 -7.29 1.11
N GLY A 87 9.00 -7.05 1.70
CA GLY A 87 8.38 -7.92 2.71
C GLY A 87 8.06 -9.31 2.17
N VAL A 88 7.54 -9.40 0.95
CA VAL A 88 7.32 -10.70 0.28
C VAL A 88 8.65 -11.43 0.11
N VAL A 89 9.66 -10.76 -0.45
CA VAL A 89 10.99 -11.34 -0.65
C VAL A 89 11.64 -11.77 0.68
N SER A 90 11.53 -10.93 1.71
CA SER A 90 12.09 -11.19 3.04
C SER A 90 11.46 -12.43 3.69
N LEU A 91 10.13 -12.60 3.57
CA LEU A 91 9.45 -13.79 4.07
C LEU A 91 9.84 -15.04 3.29
N LEU A 92 9.92 -14.96 1.96
CA LEU A 92 10.33 -16.09 1.12
C LEU A 92 11.76 -16.58 1.41
N LEU A 93 12.64 -15.67 1.84
CA LEU A 93 14.04 -15.96 2.16
C LEU A 93 14.28 -16.19 3.66
N GLY A 94 13.24 -16.13 4.50
CA GLY A 94 13.35 -16.30 5.95
C GLY A 94 14.12 -15.18 6.65
N TRP A 95 14.19 -13.98 6.07
CA TRP A 95 14.91 -12.81 6.61
C TRP A 95 14.09 -12.00 7.63
N GLY A 96 12.82 -12.38 7.83
CA GLY A 96 11.94 -11.80 8.84
C GLY A 96 10.85 -10.88 8.26
N THR A 97 10.10 -10.25 9.16
CA THR A 97 8.83 -9.56 8.86
C THR A 97 8.95 -8.04 8.69
N VAL A 98 10.04 -7.45 9.17
CA VAL A 98 10.18 -5.99 9.32
C VAL A 98 9.92 -5.22 8.02
N PRO A 99 10.44 -5.60 6.83
CA PRO A 99 10.19 -4.83 5.62
C PRO A 99 8.69 -4.74 5.28
N GLY A 100 7.96 -5.87 5.36
CA GLY A 100 6.53 -5.91 5.09
C GLY A 100 5.71 -5.11 6.11
N MET A 101 6.08 -5.19 7.40
CA MET A 101 5.47 -4.40 8.48
C MET A 101 5.62 -2.89 8.23
N VAL A 102 6.83 -2.44 7.87
CA VAL A 102 7.08 -1.02 7.58
C VAL A 102 6.37 -0.60 6.27
N GLY A 103 6.29 -1.48 5.27
CA GLY A 103 5.47 -1.25 4.07
C GLY A 103 3.99 -1.01 4.41
N ALA A 104 3.41 -1.85 5.28
CA ALA A 104 2.04 -1.67 5.77
C ALA A 104 1.85 -0.37 6.57
N LEU A 105 2.85 0.05 7.34
CA LEU A 105 2.85 1.35 8.04
C LEU A 105 2.75 2.51 7.04
N PHE A 106 3.62 2.53 6.02
CA PHE A 106 3.60 3.59 5.00
C PHE A 106 2.32 3.54 4.15
N ALA A 107 1.76 2.37 3.89
CA ALA A 107 0.45 2.22 3.24
C ALA A 107 -0.66 2.90 4.06
N GLY A 108 -0.69 2.67 5.38
CA GLY A 108 -1.63 3.34 6.28
C GLY A 108 -1.46 4.86 6.30
N ILE A 109 -0.21 5.33 6.37
CA ILE A 109 0.11 6.77 6.30
C ILE A 109 -0.35 7.39 4.97
N SER A 110 -0.05 6.73 3.85
CA SER A 110 -0.46 7.19 2.52
C SER A 110 -1.99 7.25 2.40
N SER A 111 -2.70 6.22 2.87
CA SER A 111 -4.16 6.21 2.96
C SER A 111 -4.71 7.41 3.74
N CYS A 112 -4.09 7.78 4.87
CA CYS A 112 -4.49 8.96 5.64
C CYS A 112 -4.29 10.26 4.85
N ILE A 113 -3.15 10.42 4.17
CA ILE A 113 -2.87 11.61 3.33
C ILE A 113 -3.91 11.72 2.21
N LEU A 114 -4.14 10.64 1.48
CA LEU A 114 -5.13 10.58 0.40
C LEU A 114 -6.53 10.89 0.93
N MET A 115 -6.94 10.25 2.03
CA MET A 115 -8.22 10.48 2.68
C MET A 115 -8.39 11.97 3.02
N THR A 116 -7.40 12.61 3.64
CA THR A 116 -7.45 14.04 3.93
C THR A 116 -7.66 14.89 2.67
N GLY A 117 -6.94 14.58 1.59
CA GLY A 117 -7.14 15.23 0.28
C GLY A 117 -8.58 15.11 -0.21
N GLN A 118 -9.12 13.90 -0.27
CA GLN A 118 -10.50 13.63 -0.69
C GLN A 118 -11.53 14.39 0.17
N ARG A 119 -11.33 14.44 1.48
CA ARG A 119 -12.22 15.15 2.42
C ARG A 119 -12.18 16.66 2.23
N LEU A 120 -11.01 17.24 1.95
CA LEU A 120 -10.86 18.68 1.66
C LEU A 120 -11.51 19.07 0.33
N ALA A 121 -11.44 18.17 -0.67
CA ALA A 121 -12.11 18.32 -1.95
C ALA A 121 -13.63 18.00 -1.91
N LYS A 122 -14.13 17.56 -0.75
CA LYS A 122 -15.52 17.08 -0.57
C LYS A 122 -15.86 15.90 -1.49
N ASP A 123 -14.87 15.12 -1.90
CA ASP A 123 -15.07 13.85 -2.59
C ASP A 123 -15.29 12.73 -1.56
N TYR A 124 -16.56 12.55 -1.17
CA TYR A 124 -16.95 11.52 -0.20
C TYR A 124 -16.85 10.11 -0.79
N VAL A 125 -16.97 9.96 -2.11
CA VAL A 125 -16.91 8.67 -2.79
C VAL A 125 -15.47 8.20 -2.88
N GLY A 126 -14.56 9.08 -3.31
CA GLY A 126 -13.11 8.84 -3.29
C GLY A 126 -12.60 8.56 -1.88
N ALA A 127 -13.06 9.30 -0.88
CA ALA A 127 -12.76 9.02 0.52
C ALA A 127 -13.21 7.61 0.96
N ALA A 128 -14.44 7.21 0.65
CA ALA A 128 -14.95 5.89 1.00
C ALA A 128 -14.17 4.75 0.33
N ALA A 129 -13.73 4.95 -0.91
CA ALA A 129 -12.95 3.96 -1.67
C ALA A 129 -11.58 3.64 -1.03
N LEU A 130 -11.03 4.53 -0.19
CA LEU A 130 -9.76 4.31 0.51
C LEU A 130 -9.90 3.47 1.79
N VAL A 131 -11.10 3.36 2.36
CA VAL A 131 -11.31 2.65 3.63
C VAL A 131 -10.87 1.19 3.57
N PRO A 132 -11.19 0.40 2.51
CA PRO A 132 -10.70 -0.97 2.40
C PRO A 132 -9.17 -1.08 2.37
N TYR A 133 -8.48 -0.17 1.67
CA TYR A 133 -7.01 -0.17 1.58
C TYR A 133 -6.38 0.15 2.92
N PHE A 134 -6.95 1.11 3.65
CA PHE A 134 -6.54 1.43 5.01
C PHE A 134 -6.74 0.23 5.96
N LEU A 135 -7.91 -0.43 5.90
CA LEU A 135 -8.18 -1.60 6.74
C LEU A 135 -7.19 -2.74 6.47
N ILE A 136 -6.85 -3.01 5.21
CA ILE A 136 -5.84 -4.02 4.86
C ILE A 136 -4.47 -3.65 5.41
N ALA A 137 -4.08 -2.38 5.35
CA ALA A 137 -2.82 -1.91 5.94
C ALA A 137 -2.79 -2.10 7.48
N ILE A 138 -3.88 -1.77 8.18
CA ILE A 138 -4.00 -1.96 9.64
C ILE A 138 -4.00 -3.44 10.02
N ILE A 139 -4.73 -4.29 9.27
CA ILE A 139 -4.69 -5.74 9.47
C ILE A 139 -3.27 -6.26 9.26
N GLY A 140 -2.59 -5.81 8.21
CA GLY A 140 -1.18 -6.10 7.96
C GLY A 140 -0.31 -5.78 9.19
N LEU A 141 -0.41 -4.56 9.71
CA LEU A 141 0.33 -4.15 10.91
C LEU A 141 0.02 -5.00 12.14
N TYR A 142 -1.22 -5.46 12.30
CA TYR A 142 -1.62 -6.28 13.44
C TYR A 142 -1.04 -7.71 13.38
N ILE A 143 -0.92 -8.27 12.18
CA ILE A 143 -0.47 -9.66 12.00
C ILE A 143 1.02 -9.80 11.69
N TYR A 144 1.71 -8.71 11.37
CA TYR A 144 3.15 -8.69 11.13
C TYR A 144 3.95 -8.85 12.41
#